data_AF-A0AAP5MCY0-F1
#
_entry.id   AF-A0AAP5MCY0-F1
#
_cell.length_a   1.000
_cell.length_b   1.000
_cell.length_c   1.000
_cell.angle_alpha   90.00
_cell.angle_beta   90.00
_cell.angle_gamma   90.00
#
_symmetry.space_group_name_H-M   'P 1'
#
loop_
_entity.id
_entity.type
_entity.pdbx_description
1 polymer ?
#
loop_
_entity_poly.entity_id
_entity_poly.type
_entity_poly.pdbx_seq_one_letter_code
_entity_poly.pdbx_strand_id
1 'polypeptide(L)'
;MYYLVRRQTQSDEVALTAVTRLLVLMEICLVDRAVLEQAIALRFQDFEDAVQIACAITTHLDGIVTRDLAGFTGTAIPVLSPRELITRLVQ
;
A
#
# COMPACT_ATOMS: atom_id res chain seq x y z
N MET A 1 3.13 6.84 7.47
CA MET A 1 2.91 8.27 7.12
C MET A 1 3.29 9.25 8.23
N TYR A 2 2.66 9.21 9.41
CA TYR A 2 2.93 10.16 10.52
C TYR A 2 4.43 10.38 10.79
N TYR A 3 5.17 9.29 11.01
CA TYR A 3 6.61 9.35 11.27
C TYR A 3 7.41 10.05 10.16
N LEU A 4 7.12 9.77 8.89
CA LEU A 4 7.82 10.34 7.74
C LEU A 4 7.59 11.86 7.64
N VAL A 5 6.34 12.30 7.77
CA VAL A 5 6.00 13.73 7.72
C VAL A 5 6.63 14.47 8.90
N ARG A 6 6.46 13.95 10.11
CA ARG A 6 7.05 14.53 11.32
C ARG A 6 8.56 14.66 11.20
N ARG A 7 9.24 13.61 10.71
CA ARG A 7 10.70 13.63 10.51
C ARG A 7 11.12 14.69 9.49
N GLN A 8 10.33 14.94 8.44
CA GLN A 8 10.65 15.92 7.42
C GLN A 8 10.35 17.36 7.84
N THR A 9 9.25 17.59 8.56
CA THR A 9 8.75 18.93 8.89
C THR A 9 9.07 19.37 10.32
N GLN A 10 9.50 18.44 11.18
CA GLN A 10 9.68 18.63 12.62
C GLN A 10 8.41 19.13 13.33
N SER A 11 7.22 18.84 12.78
CA SER A 11 5.94 19.29 13.32
C SER A 11 4.93 18.14 13.42
N ASP A 12 4.43 17.94 14.64
CA ASP A 12 3.37 16.97 14.93
C ASP A 12 2.03 17.39 14.32
N GLU A 13 1.72 18.68 14.34
CA GLU A 13 0.47 19.23 13.77
C GLU A 13 0.38 18.97 12.27
N VAL A 14 1.49 19.20 11.53
CA VAL A 14 1.55 18.95 10.09
C VAL A 14 1.44 17.45 9.81
N ALA A 15 2.07 16.61 10.63
CA ALA A 15 2.00 15.16 10.48
C ALA A 15 0.59 14.60 10.71
N LEU A 16 -0.10 15.06 11.76
CA LEU A 16 -1.49 14.68 12.03
C LEU A 16 -2.43 15.18 10.94
N THR A 17 -2.26 16.43 10.48
CA THR A 17 -3.05 16.99 9.37
C THR A 17 -2.92 16.14 8.10
N ALA A 18 -1.70 15.69 7.77
CA ALA A 18 -1.47 14.82 6.63
C ALA A 18 -2.17 13.46 6.78
N VAL A 19 -2.11 12.85 7.97
CA VAL A 19 -2.81 11.58 8.25
C VAL A 19 -4.32 11.76 8.14
N THR A 20 -4.89 12.80 8.74
CA THR A 20 -6.34 13.07 8.67
C THR A 20 -6.80 13.26 7.23
N ARG A 21 -6.03 13.95 6.39
CA ARG A 21 -6.36 14.10 4.96
C ARG A 21 -6.36 12.76 4.22
N LEU A 22 -5.40 11.88 4.49
CA LEU A 22 -5.38 10.55 3.87
C LEU A 22 -6.59 9.71 4.29
N LEU A 23 -7.00 9.78 5.57
CA LEU A 23 -8.19 9.07 6.07
C LEU A 23 -9.50 9.57 5.44
N VAL A 24 -9.55 10.80 4.92
CA VAL A 24 -10.70 11.31 4.16
C VAL A 24 -10.69 10.81 2.71
N LEU A 25 -9.51 10.58 2.12
CA LEU A 25 -9.35 10.25 0.70
C LEU A 25 -9.30 8.75 0.42
N MET A 26 -8.96 7.94 1.42
CA MET A 26 -8.65 6.51 1.24
C MET A 26 -9.36 5.65 2.29
N GLU A 27 -9.76 4.46 1.86
CA GLU A 27 -10.18 3.40 2.76
C GLU A 27 -8.97 2.64 3.31
N ILE A 28 -9.07 2.20 4.56
CA ILE A 28 -7.99 1.46 5.23
C ILE A 28 -8.23 -0.04 5.09
N CYS A 29 -7.28 -0.74 4.46
CA CYS A 29 -7.21 -2.20 4.54
C CYS A 29 -6.79 -2.60 5.96
N LEU A 30 -7.60 -3.44 6.61
CA LEU A 30 -7.29 -3.95 7.94
C LEU A 30 -6.14 -4.96 7.86
N VAL A 31 -5.19 -4.84 8.78
CA VAL A 31 -4.12 -5.82 8.98
C VAL A 31 -4.42 -6.59 10.25
N ASP A 32 -4.83 -7.84 10.10
CA ASP A 32 -5.10 -8.76 11.20
C ASP A 32 -4.16 -9.97 11.16
N ARG A 33 -4.40 -10.95 12.05
CA ARG A 33 -3.62 -12.19 12.09
C ARG A 33 -3.60 -12.92 10.75
N ALA A 34 -4.75 -13.02 10.07
CA ALA A 34 -4.85 -13.79 8.84
C ALA A 34 -4.03 -13.14 7.72
N VAL A 35 -4.08 -11.81 7.62
CA VAL A 35 -3.24 -11.05 6.69
C VAL A 35 -1.76 -11.27 6.97
N LEU A 36 -1.34 -11.24 8.24
CA LEU A 36 0.08 -11.44 8.60
C LEU A 36 0.56 -12.88 8.34
N GLU A 37 -0.27 -13.88 8.64
CA GLU A 37 0.03 -15.29 8.35
C GLU A 37 0.15 -15.53 6.84
N GLN A 38 -0.73 -14.91 6.04
CA GLN A 38 -0.65 -14.94 4.59
C GLN A 38 0.60 -14.21 4.07
N ALA A 39 0.95 -13.04 4.61
CA ALA A 39 2.15 -12.30 4.24
C ALA A 39 3.43 -13.14 4.44
N ILE A 40 3.54 -13.84 5.57
CA ILE A 40 4.65 -14.77 5.85
C ILE A 40 4.69 -15.90 4.81
N ALA A 41 3.53 -16.44 4.44
CA ALA A 41 3.44 -17.54 3.48
C ALA A 41 3.82 -17.13 2.05
N LEU A 42 3.70 -15.84 1.68
CA LEU A 42 4.06 -15.33 0.36
C LEU A 42 5.58 -15.31 0.13
N ARG A 43 6.42 -15.34 1.18
CA ARG A 43 7.89 -15.41 1.09
C ARG A 43 8.55 -14.30 0.25
N PHE A 44 7.95 -13.11 0.24
CA PHE A 44 8.58 -11.92 -0.35
C PHE A 44 9.79 -11.48 0.48
N GLN A 45 10.79 -10.89 -0.19
CA GLN A 45 12.00 -10.42 0.48
C GLN A 45 11.70 -9.25 1.44
N ASP A 46 10.83 -8.34 1.01
CA ASP A 46 10.35 -7.25 1.86
C ASP A 46 9.03 -7.64 2.52
N PHE A 47 8.99 -7.55 3.84
CA PHE A 47 7.81 -7.92 4.62
C PHE A 47 6.67 -6.91 4.48
N GLU A 48 6.98 -5.61 4.30
CA GLU A 48 5.94 -4.58 4.11
C GLU A 48 5.21 -4.80 2.77
N ASP A 49 5.95 -5.15 1.71
CA ASP A 49 5.36 -5.51 0.41
C ASP A 49 4.49 -6.78 0.53
N ALA A 50 4.96 -7.79 1.27
CA ALA A 50 4.20 -9.01 1.54
C ALA A 50 2.85 -8.71 2.23
N VAL A 51 2.85 -7.82 3.22
CA VAL A 51 1.63 -7.39 3.94
C VAL A 51 0.69 -6.64 3.00
N GLN A 52 1.20 -5.74 2.16
CA GLN A 52 0.37 -5.01 1.19
C GLN A 52 -0.28 -5.95 0.16
N ILE A 53 0.47 -6.94 -0.32
CA ILE A 53 -0.07 -7.99 -1.22
C ILE A 53 -1.13 -8.82 -0.50
N ALA A 54 -0.87 -9.30 0.71
CA ALA A 54 -1.83 -10.08 1.48
C ALA A 54 -3.12 -9.30 1.77
N CYS A 55 -3.00 -8.01 2.12
CA CYS A 55 -4.14 -7.10 2.24
C CYS A 55 -4.95 -7.06 0.95
N ALA A 56 -4.30 -6.74 -0.18
CA ALA A 56 -4.98 -6.61 -1.46
C ALA A 56 -5.67 -7.91 -1.91
N ILE A 57 -5.11 -9.09 -1.59
CA ILE A 57 -5.73 -10.39 -1.86
C ILE A 57 -6.97 -10.56 -0.98
N THR A 58 -6.83 -10.31 0.32
CA THR A 58 -7.88 -10.51 1.33
C THR A 58 -9.07 -9.57 1.11
N THR A 59 -8.81 -8.34 0.66
CA THR A 59 -9.84 -7.33 0.38
C THR A 59 -10.31 -7.35 -1.08
N HIS A 60 -9.83 -8.28 -1.89
CA HIS A 60 -10.22 -8.46 -3.30
C HIS A 60 -10.04 -7.19 -4.16
N LEU A 61 -8.91 -6.50 -4.00
CA LEU A 61 -8.62 -5.30 -4.81
C LEU A 61 -8.27 -5.67 -6.26
N ASP A 62 -8.63 -4.78 -7.19
CA ASP A 62 -8.36 -4.94 -8.62
C ASP A 62 -6.87 -4.85 -8.97
N GLY A 63 -6.06 -4.20 -8.11
CA GLY A 63 -4.64 -4.03 -8.36
C GLY A 63 -3.90 -3.24 -7.28
N ILE A 64 -2.57 -3.30 -7.34
CA ILE A 64 -1.64 -2.52 -6.53
C ILE A 64 -1.00 -1.46 -7.43
N VAL A 65 -0.95 -0.22 -6.95
CA VAL A 65 -0.34 0.90 -7.68
C VAL A 65 0.94 1.33 -6.96
N THR A 66 2.09 1.16 -7.62
CA THR A 66 3.40 1.43 -7.01
C THR A 66 4.40 1.98 -8.03
N ARG A 67 5.41 2.72 -7.56
CA ARG A 67 6.56 3.10 -8.39
C ARG A 67 7.66 2.04 -8.40
N ASP A 68 7.62 1.09 -7.47
CA ASP A 68 8.55 -0.04 -7.39
C ASP A 68 7.87 -1.31 -7.89
N LEU A 69 7.86 -1.52 -9.20
CA LEU A 69 7.28 -2.72 -9.78
C LEU A 69 8.10 -3.98 -9.46
N ALA A 70 9.41 -3.83 -9.22
CA ALA A 70 10.31 -4.96 -9.01
C ALA A 70 10.06 -5.65 -7.66
N GLY A 71 9.73 -4.86 -6.63
CA GLY A 71 9.38 -5.36 -5.29
C GLY A 71 8.14 -6.27 -5.26
N PHE A 72 7.26 -6.16 -6.28
CA PHE A 72 6.00 -6.89 -6.34
C PHE A 72 5.98 -8.03 -7.35
N THR A 73 7.14 -8.43 -7.89
CA THR A 73 7.22 -9.52 -8.87
C THR A 73 6.76 -10.86 -8.28
N GLY A 74 5.98 -11.63 -9.05
CA GLY A 74 5.46 -12.94 -8.62
C GLY A 74 4.14 -12.90 -7.84
N THR A 75 3.54 -11.72 -7.64
CA THR A 75 2.18 -11.60 -7.09
C THR A 75 1.11 -11.97 -8.14
N ALA A 76 -0.01 -12.51 -7.66
CA ALA A 76 -1.17 -12.82 -8.51
C ALA A 76 -2.06 -11.58 -8.78
N ILE A 77 -1.84 -10.48 -8.07
CA ILE A 77 -2.61 -9.24 -8.21
C ILE A 77 -2.00 -8.36 -9.30
N PRO A 78 -2.79 -7.73 -10.19
CA PRO A 78 -2.25 -6.76 -11.14
C PRO A 78 -1.46 -5.65 -10.44
N VAL A 79 -0.21 -5.43 -10.87
CA VAL A 79 0.63 -4.34 -10.36
C VAL A 79 0.80 -3.31 -11.46
N LEU A 80 0.52 -2.06 -11.16
CA LEU A 80 0.55 -0.95 -12.11
C LEU A 80 1.43 0.17 -11.58
N SER A 81 2.18 0.81 -12.47
CA SER A 81 2.70 2.14 -12.19
C SER A 81 1.56 3.17 -12.20
N PRO A 82 1.72 4.33 -11.52
CA PRO A 82 0.73 5.41 -11.60
C PRO A 82 0.41 5.83 -13.04
N ARG A 83 1.40 5.78 -13.95
CA ARG A 83 1.21 6.11 -15.36
C ARG A 83 0.35 5.07 -16.08
N GLU A 84 0.58 3.79 -15.81
CA GLU A 84 -0.23 2.70 -16.38
C GLU A 84 -1.67 2.75 -15.88
N LEU A 85 -1.87 3.04 -14.59
CA LEU A 85 -3.20 3.24 -14.03
C LEU A 85 -3.95 4.37 -14.74
N ILE A 86 -3.33 5.56 -14.88
CA ILE A 86 -3.97 6.70 -15.55
C ILE A 86 -4.34 6.32 -16.99
N THR A 87 -3.45 5.63 -17.70
CA THR A 87 -3.73 5.18 -19.08
C THR A 87 -4.95 4.26 -19.13
N ARG A 88 -5.11 3.39 -18.13
CA ARG A 88 -6.23 2.45 -18.01
C ARG A 88 -7.55 3.10 -17.60
N LEU A 89 -7.52 4.19 -16.83
CA LEU A 89 -8.71 4.91 -16.37
C LEU A 89 -9.27 5.93 -17.38
N VAL A 90 -8.44 6.36 -18.34
CA VAL A 90 -8.81 7.37 -19.35
C VAL A 90 -9.30 6.73 -20.66
N GLN A 91 -9.28 5.39 -20.75
CA GLN A 91 -9.91 4.62 -21.82
C GLN A 91 -11.38 4.35 -21.52
#